data_AF-A0A517Q8V1-F1
#
_entry.id   AF-A0A517Q8V1-F1
#
_cell.length_a   1.000
_cell.length_b   1.000
_cell.length_c   1.000
_cell.angle_alpha   90.00
_cell.angle_beta   90.00
_cell.angle_gamma   90.00
#
_symmetry.space_group_name_H-M   'P 1'
#
loop_
_entity.id
_entity.type
_entity.pdbx_description
1 polymer ?
#
loop_
_entity_poly.entity_id
_entity_poly.type
_entity_poly.pdbx_seq_one_letter_code
_entity_poly.pdbx_strand_id
1 'polypeptide(L)'
;MDVFSMLMQLFPFLFFFALLFLLGRGKTCPSCHKPMPVFQSPLTKSRRQWLVGGYRCPNCGCETDLKGRQVAASTLPDQGALKLGLGMFIVCIVISLLLTSVPLLILLMRA
;
A
#
# COMPACT_ATOMS: atom_id res chain seq x y z
N MET A 1 20.94 -8.73 -19.92
CA MET A 1 19.98 -8.90 -18.81
C MET A 1 18.70 -9.44 -19.43
N ASP A 2 18.35 -10.69 -19.16
CA ASP A 2 17.17 -11.32 -19.74
C ASP A 2 15.89 -10.67 -19.20
N VAL A 3 14.87 -10.54 -20.06
CA VAL A 3 13.55 -10.00 -19.71
C VAL A 3 12.96 -10.70 -18.48
N PHE A 4 13.27 -11.99 -18.33
CA PHE A 4 12.88 -12.80 -17.19
C PHE A 4 13.46 -12.29 -15.85
N SER A 5 14.72 -11.85 -15.83
CA SER A 5 15.35 -11.27 -14.63
C SER A 5 14.75 -9.92 -14.25
N MET A 6 14.38 -9.10 -15.23
CA MET A 6 13.67 -7.83 -14.98
C MET A 6 12.27 -8.07 -14.38
N LEU A 7 11.55 -9.07 -14.89
CA LEU A 7 10.22 -9.44 -14.41
C LEU A 7 10.23 -9.98 -12.98
N MET A 8 11.23 -10.81 -12.64
CA MET A 8 11.42 -11.36 -11.29
C MET A 8 11.62 -10.26 -10.24
N GLN A 9 12.33 -9.17 -10.58
CA GLN A 9 12.54 -8.03 -9.69
C GLN A 9 11.23 -7.24 -9.41
N LEU A 10 10.31 -7.22 -10.37
CA LEU A 10 9.02 -6.53 -10.26
C LEU A 10 7.98 -7.32 -9.46
N PHE A 11 8.13 -8.64 -9.37
CA PHE A 11 7.19 -9.53 -8.70
C PHE A 11 6.81 -9.11 -7.27
N PRO A 12 7.74 -8.76 -6.34
CA PRO A 12 7.37 -8.31 -5.00
C PRO A 12 6.53 -7.03 -4.99
N PHE A 13 6.78 -6.10 -5.92
CA PHE A 13 5.97 -4.89 -6.06
C PHE A 13 4.57 -5.20 -6.59
N LEU A 14 4.47 -6.03 -7.63
CA LEU A 14 3.18 -6.44 -8.19
C LEU A 14 2.34 -7.20 -7.16
N PHE A 15 2.97 -8.11 -6.42
CA PHE A 15 2.33 -8.85 -5.33
C PHE A 15 1.82 -7.90 -4.24
N PHE A 16 2.62 -6.92 -3.83
CA PHE A 16 2.24 -5.91 -2.85
C PHE A 16 1.02 -5.10 -3.28
N PHE A 17 1.03 -4.56 -4.51
CA PHE A 17 -0.11 -3.79 -5.03
C PHE A 17 -1.35 -4.65 -5.22
N ALA A 18 -1.20 -5.90 -5.66
CA ALA A 18 -2.30 -6.85 -5.76
C ALA A 18 -2.93 -7.15 -4.39
N LEU A 19 -2.09 -7.36 -3.36
CA LEU A 19 -2.55 -7.60 -1.99
C LEU A 19 -3.32 -6.39 -1.45
N LEU A 20 -2.78 -5.17 -1.60
CA LEU A 20 -3.48 -3.94 -1.21
C LEU A 20 -4.82 -3.78 -1.93
N PHE A 21 -4.87 -4.09 -3.23
CA PHE A 21 -6.11 -4.03 -4.01
C PHE A 21 -7.16 -5.02 -3.49
N LEU A 22 -6.75 -6.25 -3.15
CA LEU A 22 -7.64 -7.26 -2.58
C LEU A 22 -8.15 -6.87 -1.19
N LEU A 23 -7.28 -6.36 -0.30
CA LEU A 23 -7.68 -5.89 1.04
C LEU A 23 -8.60 -4.65 1.02
N GLY A 24 -8.54 -3.88 -0.07
CA GLY A 24 -9.37 -2.68 -0.28
C GLY A 24 -10.76 -2.96 -0.87
N ARG A 25 -10.99 -4.12 -1.50
CA ARG A 25 -12.26 -4.45 -2.16
C ARG A 25 -13.39 -4.68 -1.16
N GLY A 26 -14.61 -4.38 -1.62
CA GLY A 26 -15.86 -4.76 -0.94
C GLY A 26 -16.27 -3.88 0.23
N LYS A 27 -15.57 -2.76 0.49
CA LYS A 27 -15.97 -1.84 1.57
C LYS A 27 -17.10 -0.95 1.10
N THR A 28 -18.13 -0.82 1.94
CA THR A 28 -19.26 0.08 1.72
C THR A 28 -19.11 1.32 2.58
N CYS A 29 -19.69 2.43 2.14
CA CYS A 29 -19.73 3.64 2.94
C CYS A 29 -20.66 3.41 4.15
N PRO A 30 -20.22 3.68 5.39
CA PRO A 30 -21.05 3.46 6.59
C PRO A 30 -22.26 4.40 6.68
N SER A 31 -22.24 5.53 5.97
CA SER A 31 -23.35 6.49 5.96
C SER A 31 -24.35 6.19 4.84
N CYS A 32 -23.89 6.17 3.58
CA CYS A 32 -24.80 6.01 2.43
C CYS A 32 -24.88 4.59 1.86
N HIS A 33 -24.14 3.64 2.43
CA HIS A 33 -24.14 2.22 2.07
C HIS A 33 -23.73 1.89 0.62
N LYS A 34 -23.37 2.90 -0.18
CA LYS A 34 -22.83 2.71 -1.54
C LYS A 34 -21.43 2.09 -1.50
N PRO A 35 -21.06 1.30 -2.52
CA PRO A 35 -19.72 0.72 -2.62
C PRO A 35 -18.67 1.83 -2.68
N MET A 36 -17.61 1.70 -1.88
CA MET A 36 -16.48 2.61 -1.96
C MET A 36 -15.58 2.26 -3.15
N PRO A 37 -14.98 3.27 -3.79
CA PRO A 37 -13.96 3.02 -4.80
C PRO A 37 -12.74 2.36 -4.15
N VAL A 38 -12.21 1.33 -4.81
CA VAL A 38 -10.99 0.63 -4.35
C VAL A 38 -9.76 1.53 -4.46
N PHE A 39 -9.79 2.45 -5.42
CA PHE A 39 -8.75 3.44 -5.65
C PHE A 39 -9.35 4.84 -5.70
N GLN A 40 -8.78 5.74 -4.91
CA GLN A 40 -9.16 7.15 -4.90
C GLN A 40 -7.98 8.01 -5.31
N SER A 41 -8.25 8.97 -6.19
CA SER A 41 -7.24 9.90 -6.67
C SER A 41 -6.58 10.66 -5.51
N PRO A 42 -5.25 10.79 -5.50
CA PRO A 42 -4.51 11.55 -4.48
C PRO A 42 -4.96 13.02 -4.39
N LEU A 43 -5.46 13.59 -5.49
CA LEU A 43 -5.94 14.97 -5.53
C LEU A 43 -7.27 15.18 -4.79
N THR A 44 -8.03 14.11 -4.59
CA THR A 44 -9.33 14.16 -3.90
C THR A 44 -9.21 13.84 -2.40
N LYS A 45 -8.01 13.47 -1.94
CA LYS A 45 -7.74 13.19 -0.53
C LYS A 45 -7.53 14.46 0.25
N SER A 46 -8.22 14.57 1.39
CA SER A 46 -7.96 15.65 2.34
C SER A 46 -6.57 15.50 2.97
N ARG A 47 -5.98 16.61 3.45
CA ARG A 47 -4.67 16.58 4.16
C ARG A 47 -4.67 15.57 5.31
N ARG A 48 -5.82 15.38 5.93
CA ARG A 48 -6.01 14.41 7.00
C ARG A 48 -5.97 12.97 6.50
N GLN A 49 -6.61 12.67 5.37
CA GLN A 49 -6.55 11.34 4.75
C GLN A 49 -5.14 10.98 4.25
N TRP A 50 -4.30 11.98 3.98
CA TRP A 50 -2.87 11.76 3.74
C TRP A 50 -2.11 11.33 5.00
N LEU A 51 -2.50 11.83 6.17
CA LEU A 51 -1.87 11.50 7.46
C LEU A 51 -2.41 10.21 8.08
N VAL A 52 -3.73 10.02 8.06
CA VAL A 52 -4.42 8.92 8.73
C VAL A 52 -4.65 7.72 7.79
N GLY A 53 -4.66 7.98 6.48
CA GLY A 53 -5.11 7.02 5.48
C GLY A 53 -6.62 7.07 5.27
N GLY A 54 -7.14 6.08 4.54
CA GLY A 54 -8.56 5.93 4.25
C GLY A 54 -9.04 6.66 3.00
N TYR A 55 -10.36 6.81 2.90
CA TYR A 55 -11.06 7.24 1.69
C TYR A 55 -12.21 8.18 2.00
N ARG A 56 -12.51 9.08 1.06
CA ARG A 56 -13.69 9.95 1.10
C ARG A 56 -14.73 9.36 0.17
N CYS A 57 -15.94 9.15 0.67
CA CYS A 57 -17.05 8.72 -0.17
C CYS A 57 -17.39 9.81 -1.21
N PRO A 58 -17.41 9.51 -2.52
CA PRO A 58 -17.77 10.48 -3.54
C PRO A 58 -19.26 10.84 -3.54
N ASN A 59 -20.11 10.00 -2.94
CA ASN A 59 -21.55 10.20 -2.93
C ASN A 59 -22.06 11.06 -1.78
N CYS A 60 -21.61 10.81 -0.54
CA CYS A 60 -22.06 11.57 0.63
C CYS A 60 -20.95 12.41 1.29
N GLY A 61 -19.70 12.32 0.82
CA GLY A 61 -18.59 13.09 1.36
C GLY A 61 -18.04 12.61 2.71
N CYS A 62 -18.58 11.55 3.31
CA CYS A 62 -18.08 10.98 4.55
C CYS A 62 -16.62 10.49 4.40
N GLU A 63 -15.79 10.79 5.40
CA GLU A 63 -14.44 10.23 5.52
C GLU A 63 -14.48 8.89 6.25
N THR A 64 -13.79 7.90 5.71
CA THR A 64 -13.62 6.58 6.31
C THR A 64 -12.16 6.23 6.47
N ASP A 65 -11.87 5.38 7.45
CA ASP A 65 -10.55 4.78 7.66
C ASP A 65 -10.29 3.70 6.60
N LEU A 66 -9.05 3.20 6.53
CA LEU A 66 -8.68 2.02 5.73
C LEU A 66 -9.55 0.80 6.04
N LYS A 67 -10.12 0.71 7.25
CA LYS A 67 -11.07 -0.35 7.67
C LYS A 67 -12.51 -0.11 7.21
N GLY A 68 -12.83 1.00 6.54
CA GLY A 68 -14.20 1.32 6.10
C GLY A 68 -15.11 1.88 7.20
N ARG A 69 -14.55 2.23 8.36
CA ARG A 69 -15.29 2.84 9.48
C ARG A 69 -15.30 4.35 9.34
N GLN A 70 -16.40 4.99 9.74
CA GLN A 70 -16.49 6.45 9.73
C GLN A 70 -15.51 7.03 10.75
N VAL A 71 -14.80 8.08 10.35
CA VAL A 71 -13.74 8.68 11.16
C VAL A 71 -14.20 10.06 11.61
N ALA A 72 -14.35 10.25 12.93
CA ALA A 72 -14.59 11.58 13.49
C ALA A 72 -13.39 12.49 13.23
N ALA A 73 -13.54 13.82 13.26
CA ALA A 73 -12.45 14.76 12.94
C ALA A 73 -11.16 14.59 13.79
N SER A 74 -11.26 13.97 14.97
CA SER A 74 -10.18 13.84 15.96
C SER A 74 -9.43 12.50 15.97
N THR A 75 -9.79 11.55 15.11
CA THR A 75 -9.20 10.19 15.14
C THR A 75 -7.76 10.19 14.66
N LEU A 76 -6.89 9.54 15.45
CA LEU A 76 -5.46 9.32 15.23
C LEU A 76 -5.20 8.16 14.24
N PRO A 77 -4.05 8.13 13.56
CA PRO A 77 -3.65 7.02 12.68
C PRO A 77 -3.52 5.69 13.44
N ASP A 78 -4.00 4.61 12.83
CA ASP A 78 -3.85 3.25 13.36
C ASP A 78 -2.38 2.82 13.33
N GLN A 79 -1.75 2.82 14.51
CA GLN A 79 -0.35 2.47 14.72
C GLN A 79 -0.01 1.06 14.19
N GLY A 80 -0.99 0.14 14.17
CA GLY A 80 -0.80 -1.22 13.66
C GLY A 80 -0.59 -1.26 12.15
N ALA A 81 -1.38 -0.49 11.41
CA ALA A 81 -1.26 -0.39 9.95
C ALA A 81 0.05 0.28 9.54
N LEU A 82 0.49 1.30 10.29
CA LEU A 82 1.76 1.99 10.07
C LEU A 82 2.95 1.04 10.28
N LYS A 83 2.97 0.29 11.39
CA LYS A 83 4.03 -0.68 11.69
C LYS A 83 4.08 -1.80 10.65
N LEU A 84 2.92 -2.30 10.22
CA LEU A 84 2.84 -3.33 9.19
C LEU A 84 3.38 -2.81 7.84
N GLY A 85 2.97 -1.61 7.42
CA GLY A 85 3.46 -0.98 6.19
C GLY A 85 4.97 -0.76 6.22
N LEU A 86 5.50 -0.25 7.34
CA LEU A 86 6.94 -0.07 7.53
C LEU A 86 7.69 -1.40 7.49
N GLY A 87 7.18 -2.43 8.16
CA GLY A 87 7.77 -3.78 8.15
C GLY A 87 7.83 -4.37 6.74
N MET A 88 6.73 -4.28 5.98
CA MET A 88 6.69 -4.75 4.59
C MET A 88 7.66 -3.99 3.69
N PHE A 89 7.81 -2.67 3.88
CA PHE A 89 8.75 -1.87 3.12
C PHE A 89 10.21 -2.27 3.37
N ILE A 90 10.56 -2.50 4.64
CA ILE A 90 11.90 -2.99 5.03
C ILE A 90 12.17 -4.36 4.41
N VAL A 91 11.21 -5.29 4.45
CA VAL A 91 11.37 -6.62 3.83
C VAL A 91 11.65 -6.50 2.33
N CYS A 92 10.94 -5.63 1.61
CA CYS A 92 11.17 -5.41 0.18
C CYS A 92 12.57 -4.85 -0.10
N ILE A 93 13.06 -3.92 0.73
CA ILE A 93 14.41 -3.36 0.61
C ILE A 93 15.46 -4.45 0.84
N VAL A 94 15.31 -5.26 1.89
CA VAL A 94 16.26 -6.33 2.22
C VAL A 94 16.33 -7.36 1.10
N ILE A 95 15.19 -7.80 0.56
CA ILE A 95 15.16 -8.75 -0.56
C ILE A 95 15.84 -8.13 -1.81
N SER A 96 15.56 -6.86 -2.11
CA SER A 96 16.16 -6.17 -3.25
C SER A 96 17.68 -6.01 -3.11
N LEU A 97 18.17 -5.72 -1.89
CA LEU A 97 19.60 -5.66 -1.58
C LEU A 97 20.26 -7.02 -1.69
N LEU A 98 19.64 -8.09 -1.18
CA LEU A 98 20.18 -9.45 -1.30
C LEU A 98 20.28 -9.88 -2.77
N LEU A 99 19.23 -9.64 -3.56
CA LEU A 99 19.20 -9.99 -4.98
C LEU A 99 20.24 -9.22 -5.82
N THR A 100 20.66 -8.03 -5.38
CA THR A 100 21.66 -7.22 -6.10
C THR A 100 23.09 -7.43 -5.58
N SER A 101 23.27 -7.59 -4.27
CA SER A 101 24.59 -7.74 -3.63
C SER A 101 25.19 -9.14 -3.81
N VAL A 102 24.38 -10.21 -3.79
CA VAL A 102 24.86 -11.59 -3.97
C VAL A 102 25.51 -11.82 -5.34
N PRO A 103 24.88 -11.48 -6.49
CA PRO A 103 25.53 -11.65 -7.79
C PRO A 103 26.75 -10.74 -7.96
N LEU A 104 26.74 -9.53 -7.39
CA LEU A 104 27.90 -8.63 -7.38
C LEU A 104 29.09 -9.26 -6.63
N LEU A 105 28.86 -9.84 -5.45
CA LEU A 105 29.90 -10.53 -4.68
C LEU A 105 30.44 -11.76 -5.42
N ILE A 106 29.58 -12.53 -6.08
CA ILE A 106 30.00 -13.68 -6.89
C ILE A 106 30.88 -13.24 -8.06
N LEU A 107 30.55 -12.12 -8.72
CA LEU A 107 31.39 -11.54 -9.79
C LEU A 107 32.74 -11.06 -9.26
N LEU A 108 32.77 -10.38 -8.11
CA LEU A 108 34.01 -9.89 -7.48
C LEU A 108 34.92 -11.02 -7.01
N MET A 109 34.37 -12.14 -6.51
CA MET A 109 35.18 -13.29 -6.10
C MET A 109 35.70 -14.13 -7.28
N ARG A 110 35.18 -13.91 -8.50
CA ARG A 110 35.61 -14.61 -9.72
C ARG A 110 36.56 -13.78 -10.60
N ALA A 111 36.75 -12.50 -10.29
CA ALA A 111 37.71 -11.60 -10.92
C ALA A 111 39.05 -11.64 -10.18
#